data_AF-A0A8C0WJN4-F1
#
_entry.id   AF-A0A8C0WJN4-F1
#
_cell.length_a   1.000
_cell.length_b   1.000
_cell.length_c   1.000
_cell.angle_alpha   90.00
_cell.angle_beta   90.00
_cell.angle_gamma   90.00
#
_symmetry.space_group_name_H-M   'P 1'
#
loop_
_entity.id
_entity.type
_entity.pdbx_description
1 polymer ?
#
loop_
_entity_poly.entity_id
_entity_poly.type
_entity_poly.pdbx_seq_one_letter_code
_entity_poly.pdbx_strand_id
1 'polypeptide(L)'
;SMPLCQWKAMAKARKPSGVDAQPMASVGGLKVLLHWAGPDGGEPWVTFNEPSLTAEEICIRIAHKVGITPPCFNLFALFDAHTQVWLPPNHILDVSRDTGLMLYFRMRFYFRNWHGMSLQEPAVYRCGFPGTEPSSDRAEQGVQLLDSAAFEYLFEQV
;
A
#
# COMPACT_ATOMS: atom_id res chain seq x y z
N SER A 1 12.45 56.08 -40.14
CA SER A 1 11.88 57.13 -39.26
C SER A 1 10.95 56.44 -38.29
N MET A 2 11.46 56.05 -37.11
CA MET A 2 11.20 56.62 -35.76
C MET A 2 9.91 56.05 -35.10
N PRO A 3 9.82 55.92 -33.76
CA PRO A 3 10.89 55.76 -32.77
C PRO A 3 10.61 54.73 -31.65
N LEU A 4 11.70 54.49 -30.91
CA LEU A 4 11.81 53.94 -29.57
C LEU A 4 10.98 54.76 -28.56
N CYS A 5 10.23 54.09 -27.67
CA CYS A 5 9.70 54.70 -26.45
C CYS A 5 10.17 53.89 -25.23
N GLN A 6 11.27 54.35 -24.64
CA GLN A 6 11.65 54.04 -23.27
C GLN A 6 10.74 54.82 -22.31
N TRP A 7 10.31 54.20 -21.21
CA TRP A 7 9.95 54.96 -20.01
C TRP A 7 10.76 54.45 -18.82
N LYS A 8 11.46 55.41 -18.21
CA LYS A 8 12.35 55.26 -17.05
C LYS A 8 11.61 54.80 -15.79
N ALA A 9 12.39 54.14 -14.93
CA ALA A 9 12.07 53.69 -13.59
C ALA A 9 11.56 54.79 -12.65
N MET A 10 10.75 54.39 -11.67
CA MET A 10 10.68 55.04 -10.37
C MET A 10 10.83 53.96 -9.28
N ALA A 11 11.94 54.02 -8.56
CA ALA A 11 12.18 53.21 -7.38
C ALA A 11 11.24 53.67 -6.26
N LYS A 12 10.55 52.72 -5.62
CA LYS A 12 10.06 52.91 -4.26
C LYS A 12 10.37 51.66 -3.46
N ALA A 13 11.43 51.77 -2.65
CA ALA A 13 11.83 50.76 -1.69
C ALA A 13 10.68 50.49 -0.72
N ARG A 14 10.24 49.24 -0.65
CA ARG A 14 9.36 48.74 0.40
C ARG A 14 10.18 47.73 1.21
N LYS A 15 10.54 48.11 2.44
CA LYS A 15 11.09 47.20 3.45
C LYS A 15 10.10 46.03 3.64
N PRO A 16 10.51 44.76 3.52
CA PRO A 16 9.79 43.69 4.15
C PRO A 16 10.17 43.68 5.62
N SER A 17 9.21 44.04 6.47
CA SER A 17 9.23 43.70 7.90
C SER A 17 9.18 42.18 8.00
N GLY A 18 10.19 41.62 8.67
CA GLY A 18 10.27 40.19 8.91
C GLY A 18 9.03 39.68 9.65
N VAL A 19 8.37 38.71 9.04
CA VAL A 19 8.21 37.36 9.59
C VAL A 19 8.32 36.47 8.37
N ASP A 20 9.54 36.01 8.05
CA ASP A 20 9.70 34.85 7.18
C ASP A 20 9.13 33.67 7.95
N ALA A 21 7.81 33.46 7.82
CA ALA A 21 7.28 32.12 7.94
C ALA A 21 7.92 31.35 6.80
N GLN A 22 9.04 30.68 7.08
CA GLN A 22 9.55 29.62 6.24
C GLN A 22 8.33 28.79 5.83
N PRO A 23 8.13 28.46 4.55
CA PRO A 23 7.20 27.40 4.20
C PRO A 23 7.65 26.23 5.05
N MET A 24 6.85 25.82 6.04
CA MET A 24 7.10 24.57 6.75
C MET A 24 7.30 23.57 5.64
N ALA A 25 8.52 23.05 5.50
CA ALA A 25 8.83 22.01 4.55
C ALA A 25 7.70 21.01 4.72
N SER A 26 6.96 20.71 3.64
CA SER A 26 5.84 19.79 3.72
C SER A 26 6.38 18.56 4.44
N VAL A 27 5.90 18.31 5.66
CA VAL A 27 6.35 17.16 6.43
C VAL A 27 5.93 15.98 5.57
N GLY A 28 6.89 15.41 4.85
CA GLY A 28 6.63 14.31 3.95
C GLY A 28 6.11 13.17 4.80
N GLY A 29 4.89 12.70 4.54
CA GLY A 29 4.43 11.48 5.16
C GLY A 29 5.16 10.27 4.58
N LEU A 30 5.17 9.16 5.30
CA LEU A 30 5.63 7.88 4.77
C LEU A 30 4.63 7.42 3.70
N LYS A 31 5.11 7.28 2.46
CA LYS A 31 4.30 6.88 1.32
C LYS A 31 4.47 5.38 1.06
N VAL A 32 3.37 4.63 1.08
CA VAL A 32 3.34 3.21 0.71
C VAL A 32 2.59 3.05 -0.59
N LEU A 33 3.27 2.52 -1.61
CA LEU A 33 2.76 2.33 -2.96
C LEU A 33 1.85 1.09 -3.01
N LEU A 34 0.82 1.19 -3.84
CA LEU A 34 -0.16 0.12 -4.08
C LEU A 34 -0.11 -0.33 -5.53
N HIS A 35 -0.27 -1.64 -5.75
CA HIS A 35 -0.54 -2.18 -7.08
C HIS A 35 -1.99 -1.94 -7.52
N TRP A 36 -2.92 -2.00 -6.57
CA TRP A 36 -4.34 -1.74 -6.78
C TRP A 36 -4.89 -0.83 -5.68
N ALA A 37 -5.61 0.23 -6.04
CA ALA A 37 -6.15 1.21 -5.10
C ALA A 37 -7.42 0.75 -4.38
N GLY A 38 -7.98 -0.41 -4.76
CA GLY A 38 -9.27 -0.91 -4.29
C GLY A 38 -10.43 -0.54 -5.22
N PRO A 39 -11.66 -0.97 -4.89
CA PRO A 39 -12.83 -0.84 -5.76
C PRO A 39 -13.24 0.61 -5.99
N ASP A 40 -13.03 1.48 -5.01
CA ASP A 40 -13.33 2.92 -5.11
C ASP A 40 -12.26 3.70 -5.93
N GLY A 41 -11.18 3.02 -6.33
CA GLY A 41 -10.04 3.63 -7.01
C GLY A 41 -9.30 4.65 -6.15
N GLY A 42 -8.70 5.63 -6.81
CA GLY A 42 -7.95 6.73 -6.16
C GLY A 42 -6.45 6.65 -6.40
N GLU A 43 -5.69 7.29 -5.51
CA GLU A 43 -4.23 7.33 -5.63
C GLU A 43 -3.62 5.93 -5.43
N PRO A 44 -2.61 5.52 -6.23
CA PRO A 44 -1.94 4.23 -6.10
C PRO A 44 -0.93 4.23 -4.93
N TRP A 45 -1.28 4.87 -3.82
CA TRP A 45 -0.51 4.92 -2.59
C TRP A 45 -1.36 5.32 -1.39
N VAL A 46 -0.83 5.07 -0.20
CA VAL A 46 -1.33 5.60 1.08
C VAL A 46 -0.22 6.37 1.78
N THR A 47 -0.54 7.54 2.30
CA THR A 47 0.40 8.38 3.06
C THR A 47 0.09 8.30 4.55
N PHE A 48 1.11 8.02 5.35
CA PHE A 48 1.04 7.96 6.82
C PHE A 48 1.80 9.13 7.42
N ASN A 49 1.20 9.78 8.42
CA ASN A 49 1.76 10.98 9.07
C ASN A 49 2.00 10.78 10.57
N GLU A 50 1.63 9.61 11.10
CA GLU A 50 1.87 9.23 12.47
C GLU A 50 3.36 9.12 12.75
N PRO A 51 3.86 9.54 13.93
CA PRO A 51 5.29 9.60 14.20
C PRO A 51 5.99 8.24 14.08
N SER A 52 5.32 7.16 14.48
CA SER A 52 5.82 5.80 14.37
C SER A 52 4.68 4.81 14.18
N LEU A 53 4.86 3.83 13.28
CA LEU A 53 3.92 2.73 13.06
C LEU A 53 4.70 1.43 12.87
N THR A 54 4.13 0.28 13.25
CA THR A 54 4.71 -0.97 12.78
C THR A 54 4.30 -1.25 11.34
N ALA A 55 5.07 -2.09 10.65
CA ALA A 55 4.72 -2.61 9.33
C ALA A 55 3.34 -3.31 9.35
N GLU A 56 3.00 -4.02 10.44
CA GLU A 56 1.71 -4.65 10.62
C GLU A 56 0.55 -3.64 10.67
N GLU A 57 0.66 -2.56 11.46
CA GLU A 57 -0.39 -1.53 11.49
C GLU A 57 -0.63 -0.91 10.11
N ILE A 58 0.45 -0.65 9.36
CA ILE A 58 0.37 -0.14 7.99
C ILE A 58 -0.36 -1.14 7.09
N CYS A 59 0.04 -2.41 7.13
CA CYS A 59 -0.60 -3.47 6.35
C CYS A 59 -2.10 -3.60 6.66
N ILE A 60 -2.50 -3.56 7.94
CA ILE A 60 -3.90 -3.64 8.35
C ILE A 60 -4.72 -2.48 7.78
N ARG A 61 -4.18 -1.26 7.86
CA ARG A 61 -4.87 -0.05 7.34
C ARG A 61 -5.01 -0.06 5.83
N ILE A 62 -3.97 -0.49 5.12
CA ILE A 62 -4.02 -0.65 3.66
C ILE A 62 -5.01 -1.74 3.27
N ALA A 63 -4.93 -2.92 3.90
CA ALA A 63 -5.83 -4.04 3.65
C ALA A 63 -7.30 -3.62 3.82
N HIS A 64 -7.61 -2.93 4.92
CA HIS A 64 -8.94 -2.38 5.15
C HIS A 64 -9.37 -1.38 4.07
N LYS A 65 -8.47 -0.48 3.64
CA LYS A 65 -8.76 0.50 2.57
C LYS A 65 -9.08 -0.19 1.24
N VAL A 66 -8.33 -1.23 0.86
CA VAL A 66 -8.51 -1.91 -0.44
C VAL A 66 -9.54 -3.04 -0.39
N GLY A 67 -10.15 -3.30 0.76
CA GLY A 67 -11.21 -4.31 0.94
C GLY A 67 -10.72 -5.73 1.20
N ILE A 68 -9.42 -5.95 1.46
CA ILE A 68 -8.87 -7.26 1.85
C ILE A 68 -9.37 -7.62 3.25
N THR A 69 -9.96 -8.80 3.38
CA THR A 69 -10.57 -9.23 4.65
C THR A 69 -9.52 -9.77 5.64
N PRO A 70 -9.81 -9.77 6.96
CA PRO A 70 -8.87 -10.25 7.97
C PRO A 70 -8.33 -11.68 7.73
N PRO A 71 -9.09 -12.67 7.22
CA PRO A 71 -8.53 -13.97 6.87
C PRO A 71 -7.38 -13.92 5.83
N CYS A 72 -7.35 -12.90 4.97
CA CYS A 72 -6.38 -12.74 3.88
C CYS A 72 -5.25 -11.76 4.20
N PHE A 73 -5.38 -10.92 5.23
CA PHE A 73 -4.39 -9.85 5.49
C PHE A 73 -2.97 -10.42 5.69
N ASN A 74 -2.85 -11.58 6.35
CA ASN A 74 -1.58 -12.20 6.69
C ASN A 74 -0.80 -12.72 5.46
N LEU A 75 -1.40 -12.69 4.27
CA LEU A 75 -0.72 -12.99 3.02
C LEU A 75 0.12 -11.81 2.50
N PHE A 76 -0.12 -10.61 3.02
CA PHE A 76 0.50 -9.36 2.58
C PHE A 76 1.55 -8.85 3.56
N ALA A 77 2.53 -8.13 3.03
CA ALA A 77 3.59 -7.49 3.79
C ALA A 77 4.12 -6.25 3.05
N LEU A 78 5.01 -5.51 3.70
CA LEU A 78 5.73 -4.39 3.09
C LEU A 78 7.04 -4.85 2.48
N PHE A 79 7.27 -4.44 1.23
CA PHE A 79 8.50 -4.67 0.48
C PHE A 79 9.20 -3.33 0.23
N ASP A 80 10.44 -3.19 0.70
CA ASP A 80 11.28 -2.05 0.37
C ASP A 80 11.96 -2.30 -0.98
N ALA A 81 11.55 -1.53 -1.99
CA ALA A 81 12.07 -1.64 -3.35
C ALA A 81 13.51 -1.12 -3.49
N HIS A 82 13.99 -0.25 -2.60
CA HIS A 82 15.36 0.24 -2.67
C HIS A 82 16.35 -0.84 -2.18
N THR A 83 16.06 -1.45 -1.03
CA THR A 83 16.94 -2.47 -0.44
C THR A 83 16.60 -3.89 -0.87
N GLN A 84 15.49 -4.09 -1.59
CA GLN A 84 14.99 -5.39 -2.04
C GLN A 84 14.72 -6.37 -0.88
N VAL A 85 14.27 -5.86 0.26
CA VAL A 85 13.96 -6.67 1.45
C VAL A 85 12.50 -6.54 1.87
N TRP A 86 11.98 -7.59 2.50
CA TRP A 86 10.68 -7.56 3.16
C TRP A 86 10.83 -7.11 4.61
N LEU A 87 9.97 -6.21 5.04
CA LEU A 87 9.94 -5.79 6.44
C LEU A 87 9.25 -6.85 7.29
N PRO A 88 9.79 -7.21 8.48
CA PRO A 88 9.06 -8.03 9.44
C PRO A 88 7.85 -7.24 9.99
N PRO A 89 6.76 -7.91 10.38
CA PRO A 89 5.52 -7.25 10.81
C PRO A 89 5.73 -6.32 12.02
N ASN A 90 6.68 -6.64 12.89
CA ASN A 90 7.04 -5.83 14.06
C ASN A 90 8.08 -4.72 13.77
N HIS A 91 8.47 -4.49 12.52
CA HIS A 91 9.39 -3.41 12.15
C HIS A 91 8.74 -2.06 12.40
N ILE A 92 9.41 -1.18 13.15
CA ILE A 92 8.93 0.17 13.45
C ILE A 92 9.46 1.14 12.38
N LEU A 93 8.55 1.80 11.68
CA LEU A 93 8.83 2.86 10.71
C LEU A 93 8.64 4.22 11.38
N ASP A 94 9.66 5.08 11.33
CA ASP A 94 9.65 6.44 11.86
C ASP A 94 9.42 7.42 10.71
N VAL A 95 8.22 8.00 10.65
CA VAL A 95 7.82 8.88 9.53
C VAL A 95 8.75 10.08 9.39
N SER A 96 9.38 10.57 10.47
CA SER A 96 10.30 11.70 10.38
C SER A 96 11.63 11.36 9.70
N ARG A 97 12.04 10.08 9.73
CA ARG A 97 13.31 9.57 9.19
C ARG A 97 13.14 8.84 7.87
N ASP A 98 11.99 8.20 7.70
CA ASP A 98 11.75 7.21 6.64
C ASP A 98 10.94 7.77 5.45
N THR A 99 10.82 9.10 5.34
CA THR A 99 10.10 9.79 4.25
C THR A 99 10.59 9.43 2.84
N GLY A 100 11.83 8.93 2.71
CA GLY A 100 12.43 8.52 1.44
C GLY A 100 12.29 7.04 1.11
N LEU A 101 11.69 6.21 1.97
CA LEU A 101 11.53 4.79 1.70
C LEU A 101 10.55 4.54 0.56
N MET A 102 10.91 3.64 -0.35
CA MET A 102 10.03 3.19 -1.44
C MET A 102 9.39 1.86 -1.05
N LEU A 103 8.33 1.93 -0.24
CA LEU A 103 7.63 0.76 0.26
C LEU A 103 6.46 0.39 -0.66
N TYR A 104 6.30 -0.90 -0.94
CA TYR A 104 5.14 -1.47 -1.61
C TYR A 104 4.38 -2.38 -0.66
N PHE A 105 3.06 -2.26 -0.63
CA PHE A 105 2.19 -3.28 -0.04
C PHE A 105 2.02 -4.41 -1.05
N ARG A 106 2.44 -5.63 -0.72
CA ARG A 106 2.47 -6.77 -1.65
C ARG A 106 2.07 -8.08 -1.00
N MET A 107 1.48 -8.97 -1.77
CA MET A 107 1.34 -10.38 -1.39
C MET A 107 2.73 -11.02 -1.30
N ARG A 108 3.07 -11.51 -0.11
CA ARG A 108 4.35 -12.16 0.21
C ARG A 108 4.21 -13.69 0.26
N PHE A 109 3.10 -14.16 0.83
CA PHE A 109 2.85 -15.58 1.00
C PHE A 109 1.88 -16.05 -0.08
N TYR A 110 2.43 -16.78 -1.06
CA TYR A 110 1.69 -17.25 -2.22
C TYR A 110 1.74 -18.78 -2.31
N PHE A 111 0.60 -19.37 -2.63
CA PHE A 111 0.46 -20.80 -2.81
C PHE A 111 0.13 -21.07 -4.28
N ARG A 112 0.95 -21.89 -4.95
CA ARG A 112 0.69 -22.28 -6.35
C ARG A 112 -0.60 -23.07 -6.45
N ASN A 113 -1.27 -22.95 -7.60
CA ASN A 113 -2.53 -23.65 -7.90
C ASN A 113 -3.64 -23.40 -6.86
N TRP A 114 -3.63 -22.24 -6.19
CA TRP A 114 -4.70 -21.83 -5.26
C TRP A 114 -6.07 -21.76 -5.93
N HIS A 115 -6.11 -21.56 -7.25
CA HIS A 115 -7.33 -21.54 -8.07
C HIS A 115 -7.78 -22.95 -8.52
N GLY A 116 -6.97 -23.99 -8.30
CA GLY A 116 -7.32 -25.39 -8.58
C GLY A 116 -7.55 -25.73 -10.05
N MET A 117 -7.01 -24.94 -10.99
CA MET A 117 -7.23 -25.17 -12.44
C MET A 117 -6.16 -26.07 -13.07
N SER A 118 -5.03 -26.28 -12.40
CA SER A 118 -4.02 -27.25 -12.85
C SER A 118 -4.35 -28.63 -12.31
N LEU A 119 -4.50 -29.60 -13.21
CA LEU A 119 -4.60 -31.02 -12.85
C LEU A 119 -3.25 -31.67 -12.52
N GLN A 120 -2.13 -30.95 -12.75
CA GLN A 120 -0.77 -31.45 -12.51
C GLN A 120 -0.26 -31.12 -11.11
N GLU A 121 -0.88 -30.15 -10.43
CA GLU A 121 -0.52 -29.70 -9.08
C GLU A 121 -1.71 -29.91 -8.14
N PRO A 122 -1.48 -30.17 -6.84
CA PRO A 122 -2.58 -30.27 -5.87
C PRO A 122 -3.30 -28.92 -5.73
N ALA A 123 -4.61 -28.95 -5.48
CA ALA A 123 -5.37 -27.75 -5.15
C ALA A 123 -5.03 -27.26 -3.74
N VAL A 124 -5.09 -25.95 -3.51
CA VAL A 124 -4.83 -25.34 -2.20
C VAL A 124 -6.05 -24.62 -1.68
N TYR A 125 -6.45 -24.93 -0.45
CA TYR A 125 -7.62 -24.38 0.21
C TYR A 125 -7.42 -24.24 1.72
N ARG A 126 -8.23 -23.40 2.36
CA ARG A 126 -8.31 -23.29 3.83
C ARG A 126 -9.16 -24.42 4.38
N CYS A 127 -8.86 -24.85 5.61
CA CYS A 127 -9.67 -25.86 6.29
C CYS A 127 -11.11 -25.36 6.47
N GLY A 128 -12.08 -26.18 6.03
CA GLY A 128 -13.51 -25.92 6.24
C GLY A 128 -13.95 -26.31 7.66
N PHE A 129 -15.18 -25.95 8.00
CA PHE A 129 -15.78 -26.37 9.27
C PHE A 129 -16.03 -27.88 9.26
N PRO A 130 -15.67 -28.60 10.34
CA PRO A 130 -16.02 -30.02 10.47
C PRO A 130 -17.55 -30.14 10.56
N GLY A 131 -18.17 -30.83 9.60
CA GLY A 131 -19.60 -31.13 9.63
C GLY A 131 -19.93 -32.26 10.60
N THR A 132 -21.12 -32.22 11.21
CA THR A 132 -21.64 -33.25 12.14
C THR A 132 -21.95 -34.60 11.48
N GLU A 133 -21.89 -34.71 10.14
CA GLU A 133 -22.31 -35.93 9.42
C GLU A 133 -21.19 -36.48 8.53
N PRO A 134 -20.94 -37.81 8.54
CA PRO A 134 -19.96 -38.46 7.68
C PRO A 134 -20.55 -38.67 6.28
N SER A 135 -20.78 -37.58 5.54
CA SER A 135 -21.11 -37.70 4.11
C SER A 135 -19.82 -37.81 3.31
N SER A 136 -19.65 -38.92 2.61
CA SER A 136 -18.47 -39.29 1.79
C SER A 136 -18.05 -38.23 0.75
N ASP A 137 -18.90 -37.24 0.43
CA ASP A 137 -18.62 -36.18 -0.55
C ASP A 137 -18.20 -34.83 0.06
N ARG A 138 -18.13 -34.70 1.40
CA ARG A 138 -17.76 -33.44 2.06
C ARG A 138 -16.26 -33.26 2.32
N ALA A 139 -15.46 -34.28 2.06
CA ALA A 139 -14.03 -34.29 2.40
C ALA A 139 -13.18 -33.28 1.61
N GLU A 140 -13.74 -32.61 0.59
CA GLU A 140 -12.96 -31.81 -0.37
C GLU A 140 -13.42 -30.35 -0.52
N GLN A 141 -14.42 -29.89 0.24
CA GLN A 141 -14.91 -28.50 0.16
C GLN A 141 -14.14 -27.60 1.13
N GLY A 142 -12.87 -27.37 0.82
CA GLY A 142 -12.09 -26.34 1.48
C GLY A 142 -12.64 -24.93 1.24
N VAL A 143 -12.33 -23.99 2.13
CA VAL A 143 -12.69 -22.58 1.95
C VAL A 143 -11.68 -21.93 1.00
N GLN A 144 -12.16 -21.02 0.13
CA GLN A 144 -11.31 -20.28 -0.80
C GLN A 144 -10.15 -19.58 -0.06
N LEU A 145 -8.95 -19.63 -0.66
CA LEU A 145 -7.75 -19.07 -0.04
C LEU A 145 -7.78 -17.54 0.00
N LEU A 146 -8.23 -16.93 -1.11
CA LEU A 146 -8.28 -15.49 -1.36
C LEU A 146 -9.74 -15.04 -1.41
N ASP A 147 -10.00 -13.86 -0.86
CA ASP A 147 -11.23 -13.11 -1.13
C ASP A 147 -11.11 -12.32 -2.45
N SER A 148 -12.21 -11.67 -2.88
CA SER A 148 -12.25 -10.91 -4.15
C SER A 148 -11.18 -9.83 -4.21
N ALA A 149 -11.03 -9.04 -3.13
CA ALA A 149 -10.08 -7.94 -3.09
C ALA A 149 -8.62 -8.44 -3.10
N ALA A 150 -8.31 -9.51 -2.37
CA ALA A 150 -6.98 -10.12 -2.37
C ALA A 150 -6.64 -10.72 -3.73
N PHE A 151 -7.62 -11.29 -4.44
CA PHE A 151 -7.46 -11.76 -5.81
C PHE A 151 -7.19 -10.60 -6.79
N GLU A 152 -8.01 -9.56 -6.76
CA GLU A 152 -7.84 -8.37 -7.61
C GLU A 152 -6.49 -7.70 -7.35
N TYR A 153 -6.10 -7.56 -6.09
CA TYR A 153 -4.79 -7.03 -5.72
C TYR A 153 -3.64 -7.89 -6.28
N LEU A 154 -3.74 -9.22 -6.16
CA LEU A 154 -2.74 -10.14 -6.69
C LEU A 154 -2.64 -10.04 -8.23
N PHE A 155 -3.76 -9.88 -8.92
CA PHE A 155 -3.80 -9.74 -10.38
C PHE A 155 -3.05 -8.48 -10.86
N GLU A 156 -3.24 -7.34 -10.18
CA GLU A 156 -2.52 -6.10 -10.52
C GLU A 156 -1.05 -6.08 -10.06
N GLN A 157 -0.66 -7.00 -9.17
CA GLN A 157 0.70 -7.09 -8.65
C GLN A 157 1.67 -7.85 -9.58
N VAL A 158 1.17 -8.81 -10.37
CA VAL A 158 1.98 -9.78 -11.14
C VAL A 158 2.47 -9.27 -12.48
#